data_AF-R4LF59-F1
#
_entry.id   AF-R4LF59-F1
#
_cell.length_a   1.000
_cell.length_b   1.000
_cell.length_c   1.000
_cell.angle_alpha   90.00
_cell.angle_beta   90.00
_cell.angle_gamma   90.00
#
_symmetry.space_group_name_H-M   'P 1'
#
loop_
_entity.id
_entity.type
_entity.pdbx_description
1 polymer ?
#
loop_
_entity_poly.entity_id
_entity_poly.type
_entity_poly.pdbx_seq_one_letter_code
_entity_poly.pdbx_strand_id
1 'polypeptide(L)'
;MPHALSHPRGRRLLIPALLTLALAALGAATAPAAQAAPALLSQGRPATASSTENSGTPASAAVDGNTGTRWSSAFADPQWLQVDLGATATITSVTLTWEAAYAKAYQIQTSADGTSWTTVYSTTTGAGGVQNLTVSGSGRYVRLYGTQRATAYGYSLWEFQVFGTGGGTTTPPPSGDFWGSTSDIPAAHNVVELKILNRTNGQYPDSQVYWSFNGQTHSIAEQPYFDMPANSAGRMYFYLGSPTSQYYDFIEFTVGPDQFNGNTTRVDAFGLKLAMRLHSHDGSDVQVGEDQATFAESRDATFQRFQNEVPTEFKHLATATAPYRILAPGSDPAFRSGGQYQNYMSSYAATVGINAATSDIFGCAGQLAGQPQQCAALNRHTADLPQSQWETVSNFYRAAPANYYAKFWHDHAINKLAYGFPYDDVAGQSTFISHNDPQWLMIAVGW
;
A
#
# COMPACT_ATOMS: atom_id res chain seq x y z
N MET A 1 -109.92 -1.16 -47.89
CA MET A 1 -110.05 0.26 -47.49
C MET A 1 -108.94 0.55 -46.47
N PRO A 2 -108.25 1.70 -46.54
CA PRO A 2 -106.95 1.78 -47.21
C PRO A 2 -105.83 2.48 -46.39
N HIS A 3 -104.62 2.52 -46.99
CA HIS A 3 -103.49 3.45 -46.74
C HIS A 3 -102.69 3.27 -45.42
N ALA A 4 -101.36 3.41 -45.34
CA ALA A 4 -100.37 3.96 -46.26
C ALA A 4 -98.92 3.80 -45.71
N LEU A 5 -97.94 3.71 -46.64
CA LEU A 5 -96.59 4.33 -46.66
C LEU A 5 -95.54 3.87 -45.61
N SER A 6 -94.22 3.84 -45.82
CA SER A 6 -93.31 4.06 -46.94
C SER A 6 -91.87 3.75 -46.44
N HIS A 7 -90.97 3.21 -47.27
CA HIS A 7 -89.50 3.23 -47.08
C HIS A 7 -88.92 4.68 -47.15
N PRO A 8 -87.66 5.02 -46.72
CA PRO A 8 -86.44 4.19 -46.80
C PRO A 8 -85.29 4.39 -45.74
N ARG A 9 -84.34 3.44 -45.79
CA ARG A 9 -82.86 3.51 -45.61
C ARG A 9 -82.22 4.40 -44.52
N GLY A 10 -81.48 3.74 -43.64
CA GLY A 10 -80.37 4.33 -42.87
C GLY A 10 -79.42 3.26 -42.32
N ARG A 11 -78.38 2.92 -43.10
CA ARG A 11 -77.24 2.09 -42.67
C ARG A 11 -76.57 2.74 -41.45
N ARG A 12 -76.29 1.97 -40.39
CA ARG A 12 -75.07 2.07 -39.58
C ARG A 12 -74.85 0.75 -38.83
N LEU A 13 -73.74 0.12 -39.16
CA LEU A 13 -73.17 -1.05 -38.50
C LEU A 13 -72.94 -0.74 -37.02
N LEU A 14 -73.29 -1.67 -36.13
CA LEU A 14 -72.51 -1.96 -34.92
C LEU A 14 -72.63 -3.47 -34.63
N ILE A 15 -71.49 -4.13 -34.71
CA ILE A 15 -71.25 -5.56 -34.49
C ILE A 15 -71.19 -5.80 -32.98
N PRO A 16 -71.83 -6.85 -32.42
CA PRO A 16 -71.65 -7.21 -31.02
C PRO A 16 -70.33 -7.95 -30.84
N ALA A 17 -69.41 -7.39 -30.05
CA ALA A 17 -68.21 -8.08 -29.61
C ALA A 17 -68.59 -9.04 -28.46
N LEU A 18 -68.68 -10.34 -28.76
CA LEU A 18 -68.61 -11.40 -27.75
C LEU A 18 -67.20 -11.40 -27.14
N LEU A 19 -67.10 -11.19 -25.82
CA LEU A 19 -65.88 -11.52 -25.07
C LEU A 19 -65.79 -13.04 -24.91
N THR A 20 -64.96 -13.69 -25.71
CA THR A 20 -64.46 -15.04 -25.44
C THR A 20 -63.15 -14.95 -24.66
N LEU A 21 -63.17 -15.41 -23.41
CA LEU A 21 -61.99 -15.55 -22.57
C LEU A 21 -61.24 -16.84 -23.01
N ALA A 22 -60.20 -16.69 -23.84
CA ALA A 22 -59.29 -17.77 -24.17
C ALA A 22 -58.07 -17.71 -23.24
N LEU A 23 -57.95 -18.69 -22.34
CA LEU A 23 -56.80 -18.85 -21.46
C LEU A 23 -55.65 -19.48 -22.26
N ALA A 24 -54.70 -18.67 -22.72
CA ALA A 24 -53.45 -19.15 -23.30
C ALA A 24 -52.44 -19.40 -22.16
N ALA A 25 -52.24 -20.67 -21.80
CA ALA A 25 -51.12 -21.08 -20.97
C ALA A 25 -49.83 -21.03 -21.82
N LEU A 26 -49.11 -19.91 -21.75
CA LEU A 26 -47.73 -19.83 -22.24
C LEU A 26 -46.85 -20.70 -21.34
N GLY A 27 -46.36 -21.82 -21.86
CA GLY A 27 -45.23 -22.52 -21.28
C GLY A 27 -44.02 -21.59 -21.30
N ALA A 28 -43.58 -21.14 -20.12
CA ALA A 28 -42.31 -20.45 -19.98
C ALA A 28 -41.19 -21.46 -20.23
N ALA A 29 -40.61 -21.45 -21.42
CA ALA A 29 -39.31 -22.06 -21.64
C ALA A 29 -38.32 -21.31 -20.75
N THR A 30 -37.79 -21.97 -19.71
CA THR A 30 -36.66 -21.45 -18.95
C THR A 30 -35.47 -21.37 -19.91
N ALA A 31 -35.18 -20.15 -20.40
CA ALA A 31 -33.89 -19.91 -21.03
C ALA A 31 -32.80 -20.29 -20.03
N PRO A 32 -31.76 -21.04 -20.44
CA PRO A 32 -30.62 -21.25 -19.55
C PRO A 32 -30.09 -19.87 -19.13
N ALA A 33 -29.77 -19.71 -17.85
CA ALA A 33 -29.15 -18.49 -17.36
C ALA A 33 -27.93 -18.20 -18.24
N ALA A 34 -27.87 -17.00 -18.82
CA ALA A 34 -26.70 -16.57 -19.56
C ALA A 34 -25.52 -16.58 -18.59
N GLN A 35 -24.62 -17.55 -18.74
CA GLN A 35 -23.38 -17.60 -17.98
C GLN A 35 -22.61 -16.32 -18.34
N ALA A 36 -22.42 -15.42 -17.39
CA ALA A 36 -21.59 -14.24 -17.60
C ALA A 36 -20.21 -14.69 -18.10
N ALA A 37 -19.64 -13.99 -19.08
CA ALA A 37 -18.29 -14.26 -19.54
C ALA A 37 -17.33 -14.21 -18.33
N PRO A 38 -16.32 -15.11 -18.23
CA PRO A 38 -15.37 -15.10 -17.13
C PRO A 38 -14.74 -13.70 -16.97
N ALA A 39 -14.79 -13.14 -15.77
CA ALA A 39 -14.22 -11.83 -15.48
C ALA A 39 -12.69 -11.93 -15.44
N LEU A 40 -11.98 -10.91 -15.93
CA LEU A 40 -10.53 -10.78 -15.74
C LEU A 40 -10.24 -10.36 -14.31
N LEU A 41 -9.62 -11.26 -13.53
CA LEU A 41 -9.42 -11.10 -12.09
C LEU A 41 -8.04 -10.53 -11.73
N SER A 42 -7.02 -10.77 -12.56
CA SER A 42 -5.62 -10.39 -12.26
C SER A 42 -5.26 -8.94 -12.61
N GLN A 43 -6.06 -8.26 -13.43
CA GLN A 43 -5.76 -6.91 -13.90
C GLN A 43 -5.60 -5.92 -12.73
N GLY A 44 -4.46 -5.22 -12.68
CA GLY A 44 -4.12 -4.25 -11.63
C GLY A 44 -3.88 -4.87 -10.25
N ARG A 45 -3.83 -6.20 -10.13
CA ARG A 45 -3.62 -6.88 -8.85
C ARG A 45 -2.15 -6.85 -8.41
N PRO A 46 -1.87 -6.91 -7.10
CA PRO A 46 -0.52 -7.09 -6.58
C PRO A 46 0.11 -8.35 -7.16
N ALA A 47 1.30 -8.20 -7.72
CA ALA A 47 2.08 -9.31 -8.24
C ALA A 47 3.49 -9.30 -7.65
N THR A 48 3.99 -10.47 -7.30
CA THR A 48 5.36 -10.69 -6.83
C THR A 48 6.02 -11.77 -7.68
N ALA A 49 7.35 -11.80 -7.68
CA ALA A 49 8.13 -12.80 -8.41
C ALA A 49 9.33 -13.27 -7.59
N SER A 50 9.89 -14.42 -7.96
CA SER A 50 11.14 -14.93 -7.39
C SER A 50 12.33 -14.01 -7.64
N SER A 51 12.31 -13.28 -8.75
CA SER A 51 13.34 -12.31 -9.13
C SER A 51 12.83 -11.37 -10.23
N THR A 52 13.62 -10.32 -10.48
CA THR A 52 13.49 -9.47 -11.66
C THR A 52 14.85 -9.36 -12.36
N GLU A 53 14.86 -9.17 -13.68
CA GLU A 53 16.09 -8.92 -14.44
C GLU A 53 16.71 -7.57 -14.06
N ASN A 54 15.86 -6.56 -13.85
CA ASN A 54 16.22 -5.21 -13.39
C ASN A 54 14.96 -4.46 -12.89
N SER A 55 15.13 -3.23 -12.42
CA SER A 55 14.02 -2.39 -11.90
C SER A 55 12.96 -2.02 -12.95
N GLY A 56 13.28 -2.04 -14.24
CA GLY A 56 12.35 -1.73 -15.34
C GLY A 56 11.50 -2.91 -15.80
N THR A 57 11.65 -4.09 -15.20
CA THR A 57 10.89 -5.30 -15.55
C THR A 57 10.21 -5.96 -14.35
N PRO A 58 9.44 -5.19 -13.54
CA PRO A 58 8.85 -5.69 -12.30
C PRO A 58 7.76 -6.73 -12.57
N ALA A 59 7.46 -7.58 -11.58
CA ALA A 59 6.36 -8.57 -11.66
C ALA A 59 5.01 -7.93 -12.01
N SER A 60 4.85 -6.70 -11.54
CA SER A 60 3.66 -5.90 -11.64
C SER A 60 3.36 -5.45 -13.08
N ALA A 61 4.37 -5.40 -13.94
CA ALA A 61 4.24 -5.11 -15.37
C ALA A 61 3.62 -6.26 -16.17
N ALA A 62 3.46 -7.46 -15.59
CA ALA A 62 2.74 -8.55 -16.25
C ALA A 62 1.24 -8.57 -15.92
N VAL A 63 0.71 -7.58 -15.19
CA VAL A 63 -0.71 -7.51 -14.81
C VAL A 63 -1.28 -6.10 -14.93
N ASP A 64 -0.60 -5.22 -15.66
CA ASP A 64 -0.94 -3.80 -15.78
C ASP A 64 -1.84 -3.48 -16.99
N GLY A 65 -2.00 -4.43 -17.92
CA GLY A 65 -2.89 -4.32 -19.08
C GLY A 65 -2.21 -3.68 -20.27
N ASN A 66 -0.90 -3.49 -20.19
CA ASN A 66 -0.08 -2.82 -21.17
C ASN A 66 0.93 -3.80 -21.77
N THR A 67 0.64 -4.28 -22.98
CA THR A 67 1.54 -5.16 -23.74
C THR A 67 2.87 -4.51 -24.20
N GLY A 68 3.15 -3.28 -23.78
CA GLY A 68 4.44 -2.59 -23.96
C GLY A 68 5.38 -2.67 -22.74
N THR A 69 4.89 -3.15 -21.59
CA THR A 69 5.65 -3.35 -20.35
C THR A 69 5.68 -4.84 -19.99
N ARG A 70 6.76 -5.32 -19.36
CA ARG A 70 6.95 -6.77 -19.10
C ARG A 70 7.55 -7.05 -17.74
N TRP A 71 7.18 -8.18 -17.15
CA TRP A 71 8.05 -8.84 -16.17
C TRP A 71 9.17 -9.60 -16.88
N SER A 72 10.36 -9.62 -16.29
CA SER A 72 11.48 -10.46 -16.71
C SER A 72 12.17 -11.02 -15.47
N SER A 73 12.47 -12.32 -15.44
CA SER A 73 13.19 -12.94 -14.33
C SER A 73 14.72 -12.85 -14.49
N ALA A 74 15.45 -13.16 -13.42
CA ALA A 74 16.84 -13.58 -13.51
C ALA A 74 16.99 -14.82 -14.42
N PHE A 75 18.19 -15.02 -14.97
CA PHE A 75 18.45 -16.00 -16.02
C PHE A 75 18.77 -17.39 -15.41
N ALA A 76 17.84 -17.90 -14.61
CA ALA A 76 17.99 -19.15 -13.87
C ALA A 76 16.67 -19.94 -13.85
N ASP A 77 16.77 -21.22 -13.53
CA ASP A 77 15.63 -22.13 -13.34
C ASP A 77 15.68 -22.71 -11.92
N PRO A 78 14.54 -22.82 -11.19
CA PRO A 78 13.20 -22.34 -11.54
C PRO A 78 13.02 -20.84 -11.23
N GLN A 79 11.97 -20.22 -11.80
CA GLN A 79 11.49 -18.88 -11.44
C GLN A 79 9.97 -18.87 -11.40
N TRP A 80 9.40 -17.88 -10.73
CA TRP A 80 7.95 -17.74 -10.63
C TRP A 80 7.50 -16.30 -10.61
N LEU A 81 6.26 -16.10 -11.05
CA LEU A 81 5.49 -14.87 -10.94
C LEU A 81 4.10 -15.22 -10.43
N GLN A 82 3.64 -14.56 -9.37
CA GLN A 82 2.33 -14.79 -8.76
C GLN A 82 1.53 -13.50 -8.68
N VAL A 83 0.20 -13.65 -8.68
CA VAL A 83 -0.77 -12.58 -8.49
C VAL A 83 -1.65 -12.88 -7.27
N ASP A 84 -1.89 -11.88 -6.43
CA ASP A 84 -2.88 -11.92 -5.34
C ASP A 84 -4.22 -11.37 -5.85
N LEU A 85 -5.23 -12.22 -5.96
CA LEU A 85 -6.57 -11.84 -6.42
C LEU A 85 -7.39 -11.10 -5.35
N GLY A 86 -6.84 -10.87 -4.15
CA GLY A 86 -7.44 -10.14 -3.03
C GLY A 86 -8.42 -10.94 -2.19
N ALA A 87 -9.06 -11.97 -2.77
CA ALA A 87 -9.88 -12.94 -2.05
C ALA A 87 -9.89 -14.26 -2.81
N THR A 88 -10.43 -15.32 -2.21
CA THR A 88 -10.58 -16.60 -2.89
C THR A 88 -11.46 -16.45 -4.12
N ALA A 89 -10.96 -16.88 -5.27
CA ALA A 89 -11.66 -16.92 -6.54
C ALA A 89 -11.78 -18.34 -7.07
N THR A 90 -12.78 -18.58 -7.92
CA THR A 90 -12.84 -19.75 -8.80
C THR A 90 -12.19 -19.37 -10.12
N ILE A 91 -11.17 -20.12 -10.54
CA ILE A 91 -10.38 -19.84 -11.75
C ILE A 91 -10.83 -20.77 -12.87
N THR A 92 -11.09 -20.20 -14.05
CA THR A 92 -11.59 -20.94 -15.23
C THR A 92 -10.64 -20.92 -16.41
N SER A 93 -9.82 -19.87 -16.53
CA SER A 93 -8.78 -19.81 -17.57
C SER A 93 -7.64 -18.88 -17.19
N VAL A 94 -6.51 -19.10 -17.84
CA VAL A 94 -5.31 -18.25 -17.77
C VAL A 94 -4.85 -17.94 -19.18
N THR A 95 -4.55 -16.68 -19.47
CA THR A 95 -3.88 -16.27 -20.69
C THR A 95 -2.48 -15.77 -20.35
N LEU A 96 -1.46 -16.36 -21.00
CA LEU A 96 -0.07 -15.94 -20.91
C LEU A 96 0.32 -15.27 -22.21
N THR A 97 0.78 -14.03 -22.15
CA THR A 97 1.35 -13.31 -23.30
C THR A 97 2.84 -13.22 -23.10
N TRP A 98 3.60 -14.15 -23.69
CA TRP A 98 5.04 -14.21 -23.56
C TRP A 98 5.75 -13.19 -24.44
N GLU A 99 6.91 -12.73 -23.97
CA GLU A 99 7.94 -12.14 -24.82
C GLU A 99 8.66 -13.24 -25.64
N ALA A 100 9.63 -12.88 -26.49
CA ALA A 100 10.49 -13.87 -27.16
C ALA A 100 11.21 -14.82 -26.19
N ALA A 101 11.49 -14.38 -24.96
CA ALA A 101 11.98 -15.22 -23.87
C ALA A 101 10.84 -15.83 -23.04
N TYR A 102 10.61 -17.14 -23.18
CA TYR A 102 9.44 -17.83 -22.60
C TYR A 102 9.79 -19.14 -21.87
N ALA A 103 8.82 -19.68 -21.14
CA ALA A 103 8.94 -20.98 -20.49
C ALA A 103 8.64 -22.13 -21.45
N LYS A 104 9.58 -23.07 -21.57
CA LYS A 104 9.34 -24.36 -22.23
C LYS A 104 8.62 -25.33 -21.30
N ALA A 105 9.04 -25.41 -20.03
CA ALA A 105 8.36 -26.19 -19.02
C ALA A 105 7.88 -25.31 -17.87
N TYR A 106 6.60 -25.39 -17.54
CA TYR A 106 6.00 -24.58 -16.47
C TYR A 106 4.73 -25.21 -15.90
N GLN A 107 4.31 -24.68 -14.76
CA GLN A 107 3.06 -25.01 -14.08
C GLN A 107 2.26 -23.74 -13.82
N ILE A 108 0.93 -23.85 -13.83
CA ILE A 108 0.05 -22.88 -13.19
C ILE A 108 -0.42 -23.48 -11.88
N GLN A 109 -0.31 -22.71 -10.80
CA GLN A 109 -0.63 -23.15 -9.45
C GLN A 109 -1.59 -22.17 -8.78
N THR A 110 -2.46 -22.67 -7.91
CA THR A 110 -3.30 -21.85 -7.04
C THR A 110 -2.95 -22.09 -5.58
N SER A 111 -3.20 -21.09 -4.73
CA SER A 111 -2.99 -21.18 -3.29
C SER A 111 -4.02 -20.34 -2.53
N ALA A 112 -4.42 -20.77 -1.34
CA ALA A 112 -5.23 -19.98 -0.42
C ALA A 112 -4.39 -18.99 0.41
N ASP A 113 -3.11 -19.31 0.66
CA ASP A 113 -2.25 -18.63 1.64
C ASP A 113 -0.93 -18.09 1.05
N GLY A 114 -0.63 -18.38 -0.22
CA GLY A 114 0.59 -17.95 -0.91
C GLY A 114 1.81 -18.82 -0.62
N THR A 115 1.68 -19.88 0.19
CA THR A 115 2.78 -20.76 0.62
C THR A 115 2.55 -22.22 0.21
N SER A 116 1.32 -22.72 0.33
CA SER A 116 0.92 -24.08 -0.05
C SER A 116 0.26 -24.05 -1.43
N TRP A 117 0.88 -24.72 -2.40
CA TRP A 117 0.51 -24.60 -3.81
C TRP A 117 -0.10 -25.90 -4.35
N THR A 118 -1.22 -25.76 -5.08
CA THR A 118 -1.84 -26.85 -5.84
C THR A 118 -1.67 -26.58 -7.33
N THR A 119 -1.11 -27.53 -8.07
CA THR A 119 -0.93 -27.42 -9.52
C THR A 119 -2.26 -27.67 -10.23
N VAL A 120 -2.70 -26.69 -11.04
CA VAL A 120 -3.93 -26.74 -11.83
C VAL A 120 -3.67 -26.89 -13.33
N TYR A 121 -2.41 -26.70 -13.76
CA TYR A 121 -1.94 -26.96 -15.12
C TYR A 121 -0.44 -27.22 -15.13
N SER A 122 0.05 -28.06 -16.06
CA SER A 122 1.48 -28.23 -16.30
C SER A 122 1.77 -28.56 -17.76
N THR A 123 2.94 -28.14 -18.25
CA THR A 123 3.45 -28.49 -19.58
C THR A 123 4.97 -28.53 -19.59
N THR A 124 5.54 -29.30 -20.51
CA THR A 124 6.99 -29.37 -20.80
C THR A 124 7.32 -28.95 -22.25
N THR A 125 6.30 -28.55 -23.01
CA THR A 125 6.39 -28.21 -24.43
C THR A 125 5.69 -26.87 -24.72
N GLY A 126 5.83 -25.90 -23.81
CA GLY A 126 5.36 -24.53 -24.00
C GLY A 126 5.88 -23.94 -25.31
N ALA A 127 5.02 -23.20 -26.02
CA ALA A 127 5.29 -22.72 -27.37
C ALA A 127 5.67 -21.22 -27.43
N GLY A 128 5.61 -20.51 -26.30
CA GLY A 128 5.71 -19.05 -26.27
C GLY A 128 4.49 -18.35 -26.88
N GLY A 129 4.64 -17.07 -27.24
CA GLY A 129 3.56 -16.27 -27.81
C GLY A 129 2.37 -16.08 -26.86
N VAL A 130 1.15 -15.98 -27.41
CA VAL A 130 -0.09 -15.95 -26.61
C VAL A 130 -0.58 -17.38 -26.38
N GLN A 131 -0.70 -17.78 -25.12
CA GLN A 131 -1.20 -19.10 -24.73
C GLN A 131 -2.46 -18.96 -23.88
N ASN A 132 -3.58 -19.52 -24.36
CA ASN A 132 -4.84 -19.59 -23.63
C ASN A 132 -4.98 -20.98 -23.00
N LEU A 133 -5.02 -21.03 -21.68
CA LEU A 133 -5.03 -22.25 -20.88
C LEU A 133 -6.39 -22.38 -20.19
N THR A 134 -7.09 -23.47 -20.45
CA THR A 134 -8.25 -23.85 -19.64
C THR A 134 -7.74 -24.49 -18.35
N VAL A 135 -8.17 -23.97 -17.20
CA VAL A 135 -7.80 -24.46 -15.88
C VAL A 135 -9.03 -24.62 -15.01
N SER A 136 -8.94 -25.46 -13.98
CA SER A 136 -9.97 -25.57 -12.96
C SER A 136 -9.31 -25.59 -11.60
N GLY A 137 -9.70 -24.66 -10.73
CA GLY A 137 -9.18 -24.57 -9.38
C GLY A 137 -9.74 -23.38 -8.63
N SER A 138 -9.42 -23.30 -7.35
CA SER A 138 -9.74 -22.16 -6.51
C SER A 138 -8.53 -21.76 -5.68
N GLY A 139 -8.46 -20.47 -5.35
CA GLY A 139 -7.40 -19.88 -4.54
C GLY A 139 -7.49 -18.37 -4.51
N ARG A 140 -6.80 -17.75 -3.57
CA ARG A 140 -6.56 -16.30 -3.53
C ARG A 140 -5.37 -15.93 -4.41
N TYR A 141 -4.34 -16.77 -4.43
CA TYR A 141 -3.13 -16.56 -5.21
C TYR A 141 -3.11 -17.49 -6.42
N VAL A 142 -2.61 -16.97 -7.54
CA VAL A 142 -2.33 -17.77 -8.74
C VAL A 142 -0.91 -17.49 -9.20
N ARG A 143 -0.15 -18.53 -9.55
CA ARG A 143 1.27 -18.42 -9.89
C ARG A 143 1.64 -19.19 -11.15
N LEU A 144 2.41 -18.57 -12.01
CA LEU A 144 3.24 -19.23 -13.01
C LEU A 144 4.53 -19.71 -12.33
N TYR A 145 4.82 -21.01 -12.40
CA TYR A 145 6.07 -21.61 -11.91
C TYR A 145 6.85 -22.20 -13.09
N GLY A 146 7.83 -21.45 -13.60
CA GLY A 146 8.72 -21.84 -14.69
C GLY A 146 9.83 -22.76 -14.19
N THR A 147 10.00 -23.89 -14.86
CA THR A 147 10.97 -24.95 -14.51
C THR A 147 12.02 -25.22 -15.59
N GLN A 148 11.78 -24.77 -16.82
CA GLN A 148 12.76 -24.79 -17.90
C GLN A 148 12.53 -23.62 -18.87
N ARG A 149 13.55 -22.80 -19.07
CA ARG A 149 13.57 -21.72 -20.09
C ARG A 149 13.68 -22.29 -21.51
N ALA A 150 13.04 -21.62 -22.46
CA ALA A 150 13.17 -21.97 -23.88
C ALA A 150 14.37 -21.30 -24.56
N THR A 151 14.93 -20.26 -23.95
CA THR A 151 16.06 -19.47 -24.46
C THR A 151 17.15 -19.36 -23.38
N ALA A 152 18.27 -18.70 -23.70
CA ALA A 152 19.33 -18.41 -22.71
C ALA A 152 18.95 -17.29 -21.72
N TYR A 153 17.91 -16.51 -22.03
CA TYR A 153 17.40 -15.40 -21.22
C TYR A 153 16.46 -15.90 -20.12
N GLY A 154 16.02 -14.99 -19.24
CA GLY A 154 15.01 -15.27 -18.21
C GLY A 154 13.62 -15.59 -18.78
N TYR A 155 12.65 -15.84 -17.90
CA TYR A 155 11.24 -15.88 -18.28
C TYR A 155 10.71 -14.47 -18.41
N SER A 156 9.93 -14.17 -19.46
CA SER A 156 9.36 -12.85 -19.62
C SER A 156 7.93 -12.85 -20.17
N LEU A 157 7.07 -12.10 -19.49
CA LEU A 157 5.64 -11.97 -19.80
C LEU A 157 5.30 -10.49 -20.00
N TRP A 158 4.64 -10.20 -21.12
CA TRP A 158 3.87 -8.98 -21.30
C TRP A 158 2.62 -9.00 -20.42
N GLU A 159 1.90 -10.13 -20.35
CA GLU A 159 0.67 -10.24 -19.56
C GLU A 159 0.48 -11.64 -18.96
N PHE A 160 -0.03 -11.68 -17.72
CA PHE A 160 -0.48 -12.84 -16.95
C PHE A 160 -1.94 -12.62 -16.53
N GLN A 161 -2.84 -13.02 -17.41
CA GLN A 161 -4.27 -12.79 -17.24
C GLN A 161 -4.93 -14.01 -16.62
N VAL A 162 -5.61 -13.83 -15.50
CA VAL A 162 -6.33 -14.89 -14.78
C VAL A 162 -7.81 -14.56 -14.82
N PHE A 163 -8.63 -15.49 -15.31
CA PHE A 163 -10.07 -15.29 -15.47
C PHE A 163 -10.88 -16.24 -14.59
N GLY A 164 -12.03 -15.77 -14.13
CA GLY A 164 -12.88 -16.54 -13.24
C GLY A 164 -14.06 -15.77 -12.64
N THR A 165 -14.48 -16.22 -11.47
CA THR A 165 -15.54 -15.59 -10.66
C THR A 165 -15.11 -15.51 -9.19
N GLY A 166 -15.53 -14.46 -8.48
CA GLY A 166 -15.05 -14.17 -7.12
C GLY A 166 -13.81 -13.27 -7.13
N GLY A 167 -12.92 -13.45 -6.16
CA GLY A 167 -11.80 -12.52 -5.95
C GLY A 167 -12.23 -11.24 -5.22
N GLY A 168 -11.27 -10.40 -4.84
CA GLY A 168 -11.57 -9.12 -4.19
C GLY A 168 -12.31 -8.21 -5.16
N THR A 169 -13.33 -7.46 -4.71
CA THR A 169 -14.03 -6.48 -5.57
C THR A 169 -13.30 -5.16 -5.69
N THR A 170 -12.23 -4.96 -4.92
CA THR A 170 -11.36 -3.79 -4.96
C THR A 170 -10.14 -4.10 -5.82
N THR A 171 -10.01 -3.48 -6.98
CA THR A 171 -8.74 -3.43 -7.72
C THR A 171 -7.76 -2.63 -6.85
N PRO A 172 -6.64 -3.21 -6.37
CA PRO A 172 -5.56 -2.40 -5.80
C PRO A 172 -5.07 -1.44 -6.89
N PRO A 173 -4.58 -0.24 -6.55
CA PRO A 173 -4.09 0.68 -7.56
C PRO A 173 -3.06 -0.04 -8.43
N PRO A 174 -3.09 0.13 -9.76
CA PRO A 174 -2.05 -0.39 -10.63
C PRO A 174 -0.70 -0.01 -10.05
N SER A 175 0.17 -0.99 -9.92
CA SER A 175 1.60 -0.80 -9.80
C SER A 175 2.08 0.06 -10.99
N GLY A 176 2.10 1.36 -10.77
CA GLY A 176 2.28 2.38 -11.80
C GLY A 176 2.00 3.79 -11.24
N ASP A 177 1.14 3.92 -10.22
CA ASP A 177 1.02 5.14 -9.44
C ASP A 177 0.73 4.82 -7.97
N PHE A 178 1.79 4.77 -7.14
CA PHE A 178 1.66 4.58 -5.69
C PHE A 178 0.70 5.60 -5.07
N TRP A 179 0.58 6.80 -5.63
CA TRP A 179 -0.32 7.83 -5.13
C TRP A 179 -1.73 7.70 -5.76
N GLY A 180 -1.81 7.14 -6.96
CA GLY A 180 -3.05 7.05 -7.72
C GLY A 180 -3.49 8.42 -8.23
N SER A 181 -4.65 8.48 -8.87
CA SER A 181 -5.10 9.71 -9.52
C SER A 181 -5.22 10.88 -8.54
N THR A 182 -4.82 12.06 -9.00
CA THR A 182 -5.05 13.36 -8.36
C THR A 182 -6.21 14.13 -8.99
N SER A 183 -6.73 13.67 -10.13
CA SER A 183 -7.76 14.38 -10.91
C SER A 183 -9.14 14.40 -10.24
N ASP A 184 -9.34 13.51 -9.27
CA ASP A 184 -10.57 13.34 -8.49
C ASP A 184 -10.52 14.03 -7.12
N ILE A 185 -9.40 14.66 -6.77
CA ILE A 185 -9.27 15.43 -5.53
C ILE A 185 -10.14 16.69 -5.65
N PRO A 186 -11.12 16.90 -4.75
CA PRO A 186 -11.91 18.13 -4.72
C PRO A 186 -11.04 19.37 -4.50
N ALA A 187 -11.53 20.53 -4.93
CA ALA A 187 -10.90 21.78 -4.52
C ALA A 187 -11.14 22.01 -3.02
N ALA A 188 -10.08 22.35 -2.29
CA ALA A 188 -10.20 22.74 -0.89
C ALA A 188 -11.13 23.96 -0.76
N HIS A 189 -12.01 23.94 0.24
CA HIS A 189 -12.83 25.11 0.61
C HIS A 189 -12.27 25.83 1.84
N ASN A 190 -11.46 25.13 2.64
CA ASN A 190 -10.66 25.69 3.71
C ASN A 190 -9.22 25.96 3.23
N VAL A 191 -8.23 25.21 3.73
CA VAL A 191 -6.81 25.47 3.45
C VAL A 191 -6.21 24.39 2.56
N VAL A 192 -6.47 23.11 2.81
CA VAL A 192 -5.90 22.00 2.03
C VAL A 192 -6.86 20.82 2.00
N GLU A 193 -7.04 20.21 0.83
CA GLU A 193 -7.86 19.00 0.70
C GLU A 193 -7.02 17.76 1.00
N LEU A 194 -7.40 16.97 2.00
CA LEU A 194 -6.75 15.69 2.26
C LEU A 194 -7.41 14.58 1.46
N LYS A 195 -6.59 13.71 0.84
CA LYS A 195 -7.02 12.43 0.27
C LYS A 195 -6.36 11.29 1.04
N ILE A 196 -7.15 10.45 1.70
CA ILE A 196 -6.65 9.28 2.42
C ILE A 196 -6.68 8.07 1.48
N LEU A 197 -5.54 7.41 1.34
CA LEU A 197 -5.34 6.28 0.44
C LEU A 197 -5.14 4.98 1.22
N ASN A 198 -5.92 3.97 0.84
CA ASN A 198 -5.67 2.61 1.29
C ASN A 198 -4.51 2.00 0.49
N ARG A 199 -3.42 1.67 1.18
CA ARG A 199 -2.25 0.95 0.66
C ARG A 199 -1.94 -0.29 1.49
N THR A 200 -2.98 -0.90 2.07
CA THR A 200 -2.86 -2.11 2.89
C THR A 200 -2.67 -3.40 2.09
N ASN A 201 -2.31 -3.28 0.80
CA ASN A 201 -2.12 -4.42 -0.10
C ASN A 201 -3.34 -5.38 -0.17
N GLY A 202 -4.54 -4.82 -0.03
CA GLY A 202 -5.78 -5.59 -0.02
C GLY A 202 -6.07 -6.32 1.29
N GLN A 203 -5.24 -6.15 2.33
CA GLN A 203 -5.47 -6.75 3.64
C GLN A 203 -6.72 -6.19 4.32
N TYR A 204 -6.95 -4.88 4.16
CA TYR A 204 -8.13 -4.21 4.69
C TYR A 204 -8.88 -3.52 3.53
N PRO A 205 -10.20 -3.70 3.40
CA PRO A 205 -10.99 -2.86 2.50
C PRO A 205 -11.08 -1.43 3.06
N ASP A 206 -11.46 -0.45 2.22
CA ASP A 206 -11.59 0.95 2.62
C ASP A 206 -12.56 1.17 3.79
N SER A 207 -13.54 0.27 3.97
CA SER A 207 -14.47 0.29 5.11
C SER A 207 -13.83 -0.12 6.44
N GLN A 208 -12.57 -0.57 6.43
CA GLN A 208 -11.81 -0.98 7.62
C GLN A 208 -10.50 -0.21 7.78
N VAL A 209 -10.28 0.83 6.97
CA VAL A 209 -9.17 1.78 7.16
C VAL A 209 -9.79 3.08 7.65
N TYR A 210 -9.53 3.41 8.92
CA TYR A 210 -10.13 4.57 9.59
C TYR A 210 -9.11 5.68 9.74
N TRP A 211 -9.59 6.92 9.68
CA TRP A 211 -8.87 8.10 10.14
C TRP A 211 -9.66 8.77 11.26
N SER A 212 -8.96 9.45 12.16
CA SER A 212 -9.55 10.25 13.23
C SER A 212 -8.81 11.57 13.42
N PHE A 213 -9.57 12.66 13.48
CA PHE A 213 -9.07 14.00 13.72
C PHE A 213 -10.13 14.83 14.44
N ASN A 214 -9.75 15.60 15.46
CA ASN A 214 -10.64 16.50 16.22
C ASN A 214 -11.98 15.86 16.66
N GLY A 215 -11.94 14.61 17.12
CA GLY A 215 -13.12 13.87 17.60
C GLY A 215 -14.01 13.28 16.50
N GLN A 216 -13.71 13.52 15.22
CA GLN A 216 -14.33 12.83 14.10
C GLN A 216 -13.58 11.53 13.82
N THR A 217 -14.30 10.50 13.39
CA THR A 217 -13.72 9.22 12.97
C THR A 217 -14.55 8.64 11.86
N HIS A 218 -13.90 8.36 10.73
CA HIS A 218 -14.54 7.81 9.54
C HIS A 218 -13.63 6.77 8.88
N SER A 219 -14.23 5.78 8.22
CA SER A 219 -13.52 4.93 7.29
C SER A 219 -13.26 5.64 5.96
N ILE A 220 -12.27 5.19 5.19
CA ILE A 220 -12.03 5.69 3.83
C ILE A 220 -13.28 5.48 2.95
N ALA A 221 -14.02 4.39 3.13
CA ALA A 221 -15.24 4.13 2.36
C ALA A 221 -16.36 5.14 2.65
N GLU A 222 -16.43 5.66 3.87
CA GLU A 222 -17.42 6.69 4.25
C GLU A 222 -16.96 8.08 3.83
N GLN A 223 -15.68 8.39 4.04
CA GLN A 223 -15.13 9.71 3.80
C GLN A 223 -13.65 9.62 3.40
N PRO A 224 -13.36 9.46 2.10
CA PRO A 224 -11.98 9.37 1.58
C PRO A 224 -11.27 10.72 1.52
N TYR A 225 -12.03 11.82 1.65
CA TYR A 225 -11.55 13.19 1.55
C TYR A 225 -11.86 14.01 2.81
N PHE A 226 -10.97 14.95 3.15
CA PHE A 226 -11.18 15.84 4.29
C PHE A 226 -10.65 17.25 3.99
N ASP A 227 -11.57 18.21 3.84
CA ASP A 227 -11.28 19.63 3.65
C ASP A 227 -10.76 20.22 4.97
N MET A 228 -9.44 20.33 5.12
CA MET A 228 -8.78 20.60 6.38
C MET A 228 -8.82 22.11 6.71
N PRO A 229 -9.43 22.50 7.84
CA PRO A 229 -9.36 23.86 8.33
C PRO A 229 -8.00 24.18 8.94
N ALA A 230 -7.73 25.49 9.08
CA ALA A 230 -6.61 25.95 9.87
C ALA A 230 -6.66 25.38 11.30
N ASN A 231 -5.52 24.91 11.78
CA ASN A 231 -5.38 24.29 13.09
C ASN A 231 -3.94 24.45 13.60
N SER A 232 -3.73 24.15 14.89
CA SER A 232 -2.42 24.17 15.53
C SER A 232 -2.21 22.87 16.28
N ALA A 233 -1.02 22.28 16.14
CA ALA A 233 -0.62 21.02 16.79
C ALA A 233 -1.61 19.87 16.53
N GLY A 234 -2.09 19.76 15.29
CA GLY A 234 -2.97 18.69 14.85
C GLY A 234 -2.28 17.32 14.83
N ARG A 235 -3.04 16.29 15.21
CA ARG A 235 -2.68 14.88 15.02
C ARG A 235 -3.83 14.15 14.37
N MET A 236 -3.60 13.61 13.18
CA MET A 236 -4.55 12.72 12.51
C MET A 236 -4.09 11.28 12.71
N TYR A 237 -4.92 10.49 13.38
CA TYR A 237 -4.66 9.08 13.65
C TYR A 237 -5.27 8.21 12.57
N PHE A 238 -4.62 7.09 12.27
CA PHE A 238 -5.10 6.07 11.35
C PHE A 238 -5.20 4.74 12.08
N TYR A 239 -6.25 3.96 11.81
CA TYR A 239 -6.51 2.67 12.43
C TYR A 239 -6.90 1.62 11.39
N LEU A 240 -6.51 0.37 11.61
CA LEU A 240 -6.86 -0.74 10.73
C LEU A 240 -7.74 -1.78 11.44
N GLY A 241 -8.76 -2.25 10.73
CA GLY A 241 -9.75 -3.24 11.19
C GLY A 241 -10.91 -2.62 11.97
N SER A 242 -10.62 -1.72 12.93
CA SER A 242 -11.62 -0.98 13.69
C SER A 242 -11.09 0.39 14.13
N PRO A 243 -11.97 1.37 14.43
CA PRO A 243 -11.55 2.70 14.88
C PRO A 243 -10.93 2.72 16.29
N THR A 244 -10.96 1.61 17.01
CA THR A 244 -10.37 1.44 18.36
C THR A 244 -9.24 0.42 18.37
N SER A 245 -8.75 0.04 17.19
CA SER A 245 -7.71 -0.96 17.01
C SER A 245 -6.38 -0.52 17.65
N GLN A 246 -5.61 -1.47 18.15
CA GLN A 246 -4.23 -1.22 18.59
C GLN A 246 -3.25 -1.11 17.40
N TYR A 247 -3.69 -1.46 16.19
CA TYR A 247 -2.97 -1.17 14.96
C TYR A 247 -3.32 0.24 14.50
N TYR A 248 -2.54 1.20 15.01
CA TYR A 248 -2.70 2.60 14.68
C TYR A 248 -1.38 3.27 14.39
N ASP A 249 -1.41 4.42 13.75
CA ASP A 249 -0.30 5.36 13.72
C ASP A 249 -0.84 6.77 13.47
N PHE A 250 0.02 7.79 13.42
CA PHE A 250 -0.45 9.16 13.19
C PHE A 250 0.54 10.02 12.39
N ILE A 251 0.01 11.09 11.81
CA ILE A 251 0.80 12.22 11.33
C ILE A 251 0.61 13.43 12.25
N GLU A 252 1.61 14.30 12.28
CA GLU A 252 1.57 15.57 13.01
C GLU A 252 1.58 16.72 12.02
N PHE A 253 0.81 17.77 12.30
CA PHE A 253 0.79 18.95 11.43
C PHE A 253 0.30 20.21 12.14
N THR A 254 0.56 21.34 11.50
CA THR A 254 -0.06 22.64 11.74
C THR A 254 -0.46 23.21 10.39
N VAL A 255 -1.74 23.54 10.25
CA VAL A 255 -2.26 24.20 9.05
C VAL A 255 -2.51 25.65 9.41
N GLY A 256 -1.63 26.53 8.92
CA GLY A 256 -1.81 27.97 9.02
C GLY A 256 -2.90 28.49 8.08
N PRO A 257 -3.10 29.81 7.99
CA PRO A 257 -4.07 30.39 7.07
C PRO A 257 -3.80 30.09 5.59
N ASP A 258 -2.53 29.87 5.23
CA ASP A 258 -2.06 29.67 3.85
C ASP A 258 -0.77 28.83 3.81
N GLN A 259 -0.60 27.91 4.77
CA GLN A 259 0.62 27.12 4.88
C GLN A 259 0.32 25.77 5.53
N PHE A 260 0.87 24.70 4.95
CA PHE A 260 0.92 23.40 5.58
C PHE A 260 2.31 23.17 6.18
N ASN A 261 2.36 22.68 7.42
CA ASN A 261 3.56 22.17 8.08
C ASN A 261 3.21 20.79 8.64
N GLY A 262 3.94 19.72 8.31
CA GLY A 262 3.63 18.42 8.89
C GLY A 262 4.66 17.34 8.60
N ASN A 263 4.51 16.21 9.28
CA ASN A 263 5.40 15.06 9.17
C ASN A 263 4.70 13.75 9.52
N THR A 264 5.20 12.63 8.97
CA THR A 264 5.03 11.33 9.62
C THR A 264 5.99 11.24 10.81
N THR A 265 5.81 10.31 11.75
CA THR A 265 6.75 10.22 12.89
C THR A 265 6.97 8.81 13.40
N ARG A 266 8.22 8.49 13.74
CA ARG A 266 8.65 7.26 14.41
C ARG A 266 9.34 7.57 15.74
N VAL A 267 9.26 8.82 16.20
CA VAL A 267 9.83 9.29 17.47
C VAL A 267 9.37 8.45 18.66
N ASP A 268 8.10 8.05 18.67
CA ASP A 268 7.54 7.23 19.73
C ASP A 268 7.62 5.73 19.42
N ALA A 269 7.20 5.35 18.21
CA ALA A 269 7.13 3.97 17.74
C ALA A 269 6.63 3.91 16.28
N PHE A 270 6.93 2.82 15.59
CA PHE A 270 6.28 2.45 14.32
C PHE A 270 5.08 1.55 14.57
N GLY A 271 3.90 1.96 14.07
CA GLY A 271 2.65 1.21 14.16
C GLY A 271 2.14 0.76 12.79
N LEU A 272 1.94 1.71 11.87
CA LEU A 272 1.47 1.48 10.50
C LEU A 272 2.43 2.15 9.52
N LYS A 273 2.50 1.65 8.28
CA LYS A 273 3.26 2.32 7.22
C LYS A 273 2.52 3.58 6.81
N LEU A 274 3.18 4.73 6.87
CA LEU A 274 2.60 6.02 6.50
C LEU A 274 3.52 6.75 5.54
N ALA A 275 2.92 7.31 4.49
CA ALA A 275 3.58 8.27 3.61
C ALA A 275 2.64 9.44 3.32
N MET A 276 3.23 10.60 3.03
CA MET A 276 2.51 11.81 2.65
C MET A 276 3.04 12.37 1.34
N ARG A 277 2.16 12.97 0.54
CA ARG A 277 2.50 13.76 -0.64
C ARG A 277 1.73 15.08 -0.60
N LEU A 278 2.45 16.18 -0.49
CA LEU A 278 1.89 17.53 -0.49
C LEU A 278 2.10 18.16 -1.86
N HIS A 279 1.06 18.74 -2.41
CA HIS A 279 1.13 19.57 -3.61
C HIS A 279 0.57 20.96 -3.34
N SER A 280 1.24 21.97 -3.87
CA SER A 280 0.86 23.39 -3.75
C SER A 280 0.52 23.99 -5.11
N HIS A 281 -0.22 25.10 -5.10
CA HIS A 281 -0.68 25.76 -6.32
C HIS A 281 0.43 26.33 -7.20
N ASP A 282 1.63 26.53 -6.65
CA ASP A 282 2.82 26.92 -7.42
C ASP A 282 3.53 25.75 -8.12
N GLY A 283 3.00 24.53 -7.98
CA GLY A 283 3.52 23.31 -8.59
C GLY A 283 4.54 22.55 -7.75
N SER A 284 4.80 22.99 -6.51
CA SER A 284 5.58 22.20 -5.55
C SER A 284 4.91 20.85 -5.28
N ASP A 285 5.69 19.77 -5.25
CA ASP A 285 5.21 18.40 -5.03
C ASP A 285 6.27 17.62 -4.24
N VAL A 286 6.00 17.37 -2.95
CA VAL A 286 6.97 16.79 -2.01
C VAL A 286 6.39 15.53 -1.38
N GLN A 287 7.20 14.47 -1.31
CA GLN A 287 6.83 13.16 -0.79
C GLN A 287 7.76 12.72 0.34
N VAL A 288 7.18 12.18 1.41
CA VAL A 288 7.90 11.73 2.62
C VAL A 288 7.22 10.50 3.25
N GLY A 289 7.95 9.77 4.08
CA GLY A 289 7.48 8.57 4.78
C GLY A 289 8.15 7.29 4.29
N GLU A 290 7.58 6.13 4.64
CA GLU A 290 8.13 4.84 4.20
C GLU A 290 8.13 4.72 2.67
N ASP A 291 9.16 4.08 2.12
CA ASP A 291 9.31 3.91 0.68
C ASP A 291 8.36 2.86 0.08
N GLN A 292 8.25 2.85 -1.25
CA GLN A 292 7.35 1.93 -1.95
C GLN A 292 7.72 0.46 -1.75
N ALA A 293 9.01 0.14 -1.53
CA ALA A 293 9.43 -1.23 -1.25
C ALA A 293 8.90 -1.71 0.11
N THR A 294 8.93 -0.83 1.11
CA THR A 294 8.35 -1.06 2.43
C THR A 294 6.83 -1.16 2.36
N PHE A 295 6.17 -0.33 1.55
CA PHE A 295 4.73 -0.46 1.30
C PHE A 295 4.37 -1.74 0.53
N ALA A 296 5.24 -2.29 -0.29
CA ALA A 296 4.95 -3.49 -1.08
C ALA A 296 5.06 -4.79 -0.28
N GLU A 297 5.86 -4.82 0.79
CA GLU A 297 5.94 -5.99 1.68
C GLU A 297 4.81 -6.00 2.71
N SER A 298 4.58 -7.14 3.36
CA SER A 298 3.69 -7.21 4.53
C SER A 298 4.30 -6.51 5.75
N ARG A 299 3.47 -6.10 6.70
CA ARG A 299 3.92 -5.51 7.96
C ARG A 299 4.82 -6.44 8.77
N ASP A 300 4.51 -7.73 8.80
CA ASP A 300 5.33 -8.73 9.48
C ASP A 300 6.72 -8.84 8.86
N ALA A 301 6.82 -8.71 7.52
CA ALA A 301 8.11 -8.64 6.84
C ALA A 301 8.91 -7.41 7.26
N THR A 302 8.27 -6.25 7.46
CA THR A 302 8.92 -5.04 7.99
C THR A 302 9.45 -5.25 9.40
N PHE A 303 8.68 -5.90 10.28
CA PHE A 303 9.13 -6.27 11.63
C PHE A 303 10.33 -7.22 11.60
N GLN A 304 10.30 -8.24 10.74
CA GLN A 304 11.41 -9.18 10.59
C GLN A 304 12.66 -8.50 10.02
N ARG A 305 12.48 -7.64 9.01
CA ARG A 305 13.56 -6.85 8.43
C ARG A 305 14.23 -5.97 9.48
N PHE A 306 13.46 -5.28 10.31
CA PHE A 306 13.98 -4.52 11.44
C PHE A 306 14.88 -5.38 12.33
N GLN A 307 14.39 -6.53 12.79
CA GLN A 307 15.17 -7.43 13.65
C GLN A 307 16.43 -8.01 12.97
N ASN A 308 16.42 -8.14 11.65
CA ASN A 308 17.56 -8.63 10.87
C ASN A 308 18.65 -7.57 10.70
N GLU A 309 18.27 -6.31 10.52
CA GLU A 309 19.19 -5.23 10.18
C GLU A 309 19.78 -4.51 11.40
N VAL A 310 19.01 -4.36 12.49
CA VAL A 310 19.49 -3.64 13.67
C VAL A 310 20.41 -4.51 14.55
N PRO A 311 21.35 -3.89 15.30
CA PRO A 311 22.15 -4.60 16.30
C PRO A 311 21.30 -5.25 17.39
N THR A 312 21.90 -6.23 18.08
CA THR A 312 21.25 -7.06 19.10
C THR A 312 20.47 -6.25 20.14
N GLU A 313 21.00 -5.09 20.53
CA GLU A 313 20.45 -4.18 21.52
C GLU A 313 19.08 -3.61 21.14
N PHE A 314 18.76 -3.55 19.84
CA PHE A 314 17.51 -2.96 19.33
C PHE A 314 16.49 -4.02 18.92
N LYS A 315 16.89 -5.29 18.75
CA LYS A 315 16.00 -6.34 18.18
C LYS A 315 14.73 -6.57 19.01
N HIS A 316 14.80 -6.37 20.33
CA HIS A 316 13.65 -6.57 21.22
C HIS A 316 12.57 -5.49 21.06
N LEU A 317 12.90 -4.34 20.46
CA LEU A 317 11.96 -3.24 20.25
C LEU A 317 10.77 -3.66 19.36
N ALA A 318 10.98 -4.60 18.43
CA ALA A 318 9.92 -5.16 17.59
C ALA A 318 9.06 -6.21 18.31
N THR A 319 9.48 -6.68 19.48
CA THR A 319 8.78 -7.70 20.28
C THR A 319 8.15 -7.16 21.55
N ALA A 320 8.63 -6.02 22.06
CA ALA A 320 8.23 -5.45 23.35
C ALA A 320 6.71 -5.19 23.45
N THR A 321 6.09 -4.81 22.34
CA THR A 321 4.63 -4.60 22.24
C THR A 321 4.03 -5.35 21.05
N ALA A 322 4.67 -6.45 20.63
CA ALA A 322 4.17 -7.25 19.52
C ALA A 322 2.75 -7.79 19.78
N PRO A 323 1.93 -7.91 18.73
CA PRO A 323 2.23 -7.59 17.33
C PRO A 323 2.06 -6.09 16.98
N TYR A 324 1.79 -5.23 17.96
CA TYR A 324 1.19 -3.92 17.71
C TYR A 324 2.17 -2.84 17.26
N ARG A 325 3.39 -2.76 17.80
CA ARG A 325 4.34 -1.68 17.44
C ARG A 325 5.80 -2.11 17.58
N ILE A 326 6.68 -1.43 16.84
CA ILE A 326 8.13 -1.37 17.12
C ILE A 326 8.36 -0.11 17.94
N LEU A 327 8.80 -0.24 19.19
CA LEU A 327 9.02 0.92 20.06
C LEU A 327 10.28 1.69 19.68
N ALA A 328 10.25 3.02 19.78
CA ALA A 328 11.49 3.79 19.79
C ALA A 328 12.30 3.49 21.07
N PRO A 329 13.64 3.51 21.00
CA PRO A 329 14.48 3.13 22.14
C PRO A 329 14.27 4.03 23.38
N GLY A 330 13.99 5.33 23.22
CA GLY A 330 13.66 6.22 24.35
C GLY A 330 12.35 5.85 25.07
N SER A 331 11.45 5.15 24.37
CA SER A 331 10.17 4.67 24.88
C SER A 331 10.26 3.30 25.56
N ASP A 332 11.36 2.57 25.38
CA ASP A 332 11.52 1.20 25.85
C ASP A 332 12.28 1.12 27.20
N PRO A 333 11.79 0.34 28.18
CA PRO A 333 12.43 0.20 29.48
C PRO A 333 13.88 -0.31 29.44
N ALA A 334 14.29 -1.06 28.41
CA ALA A 334 15.65 -1.60 28.34
C ALA A 334 16.72 -0.52 28.19
N PHE A 335 16.40 0.64 27.61
CA PHE A 335 17.32 1.77 27.43
C PHE A 335 17.19 2.86 28.50
N ARG A 336 16.26 2.70 29.44
CA ARG A 336 16.05 3.62 30.57
C ARG A 336 16.85 3.20 31.79
N SER A 337 16.91 4.05 32.81
CA SER A 337 17.58 3.76 34.09
C SER A 337 17.11 2.42 34.68
N GLY A 338 18.06 1.55 35.04
CA GLY A 338 17.84 0.19 35.50
C GLY A 338 17.67 -0.87 34.38
N GLY A 339 17.54 -0.44 33.12
CA GLY A 339 17.45 -1.32 31.96
C GLY A 339 18.79 -1.93 31.54
N GLN A 340 18.72 -3.03 30.78
CA GLN A 340 19.89 -3.76 30.29
C GLN A 340 20.86 -2.89 29.46
N TYR A 341 20.32 -1.95 28.67
CA TYR A 341 21.04 -1.08 27.76
C TYR A 341 21.08 0.38 28.22
N GLN A 342 20.87 0.64 29.51
CA GLN A 342 20.83 1.99 30.10
C GLN A 342 22.07 2.86 29.81
N ASN A 343 23.22 2.23 29.54
CA ASN A 343 24.50 2.91 29.29
C ASN A 343 24.93 2.89 27.81
N TYR A 344 24.07 2.40 26.89
CA TYR A 344 24.43 2.17 25.49
C TYR A 344 24.98 3.43 24.79
N MET A 345 24.37 4.61 25.00
CA MET A 345 24.89 5.89 24.46
C MET A 345 25.72 6.68 25.49
N SER A 346 25.44 6.50 26.79
CA SER A 346 26.04 7.32 27.85
C SER A 346 27.57 7.28 27.87
N SER A 347 28.18 6.11 27.62
CA SER A 347 29.64 6.01 27.57
C SER A 347 30.25 6.79 26.41
N TYR A 348 29.62 6.76 25.23
CA TYR A 348 30.05 7.57 24.07
C TYR A 348 29.89 9.06 24.35
N ALA A 349 28.75 9.49 24.87
CA ALA A 349 28.52 10.88 25.24
C ALA A 349 29.58 11.42 26.22
N ALA A 350 29.99 10.60 27.19
CA ALA A 350 31.03 10.99 28.15
C ALA A 350 32.41 11.23 27.47
N THR A 351 32.75 10.50 26.40
CA THR A 351 34.02 10.70 25.67
C THR A 351 34.13 12.07 25.00
N VAL A 352 32.98 12.68 24.70
CA VAL A 352 32.87 14.01 24.08
C VAL A 352 32.45 15.08 25.10
N GLY A 353 32.56 14.77 26.40
CA GLY A 353 32.31 15.72 27.49
C GLY A 353 30.84 15.94 27.84
N ILE A 354 29.94 15.05 27.43
CA ILE A 354 28.48 15.18 27.62
C ILE A 354 27.99 14.13 28.63
N ASN A 355 27.40 14.58 29.74
CA ASN A 355 26.87 13.68 30.78
C ASN A 355 25.39 13.34 30.54
N ALA A 356 25.11 12.70 29.40
CA ALA A 356 23.82 12.17 28.92
C ALA A 356 23.38 10.81 29.50
N ALA A 357 22.17 10.65 30.08
CA ALA A 357 21.56 9.31 30.17
C ALA A 357 21.17 8.80 28.77
N THR A 358 21.27 7.50 28.51
CA THR A 358 20.95 6.93 27.18
C THR A 358 19.51 7.27 26.74
N SER A 359 18.54 7.22 27.64
CA SER A 359 17.16 7.61 27.35
C SER A 359 17.02 9.09 26.99
N ASP A 360 17.79 9.98 27.62
CA ASP A 360 17.79 11.41 27.32
C ASP A 360 18.44 11.70 25.96
N ILE A 361 19.44 10.90 25.58
CA ILE A 361 20.06 11.00 24.25
C ILE A 361 19.06 10.56 23.18
N PHE A 362 18.42 9.40 23.31
CA PHE A 362 17.44 8.95 22.32
C PHE A 362 16.19 9.84 22.24
N GLY A 363 15.77 10.41 23.36
CA GLY A 363 14.60 11.29 23.42
C GLY A 363 14.91 12.78 23.34
N CYS A 364 16.17 13.17 23.11
CA CYS A 364 16.65 14.56 23.22
C CYS A 364 16.07 15.33 24.41
N ALA A 365 16.10 14.70 25.58
CA ALA A 365 15.50 15.21 26.80
C ALA A 365 16.57 15.71 27.78
N GLY A 366 16.14 16.15 28.96
CA GLY A 366 17.04 16.65 30.00
C GLY A 366 17.88 17.82 29.50
N GLN A 367 19.21 17.72 29.63
CA GLN A 367 20.13 18.77 29.18
C GLN A 367 20.18 18.93 27.64
N LEU A 368 19.65 17.96 26.88
CA LEU A 368 19.65 17.99 25.41
C LEU A 368 18.38 18.61 24.82
N ALA A 369 17.36 18.91 25.63
CA ALA A 369 16.06 19.46 25.20
C ALA A 369 16.12 20.87 24.59
N GLY A 370 17.27 21.53 24.63
CA GLY A 370 17.52 22.81 23.96
C GLY A 370 18.78 22.80 23.10
N GLN A 371 19.30 21.61 22.79
CA GLN A 371 20.57 21.42 22.10
C GLN A 371 20.40 20.51 20.86
N PRO A 372 19.64 20.97 19.84
CA PRO A 372 19.23 20.11 18.73
C PRO A 372 20.42 19.51 17.97
N GLN A 373 21.44 20.32 17.62
CA GLN A 373 22.62 19.82 16.89
C GLN A 373 23.41 18.80 17.71
N GLN A 374 23.56 19.04 19.02
CA GLN A 374 24.28 18.14 19.92
C GLN A 374 23.55 16.81 20.12
N CYS A 375 22.22 16.85 20.28
CA CYS A 375 21.43 15.63 20.39
C CYS A 375 21.46 14.81 19.09
N ALA A 376 21.28 15.47 17.95
CA ALA A 376 21.35 14.83 16.64
C ALA A 376 22.74 14.21 16.39
N ALA A 377 23.82 14.93 16.73
CA ALA A 377 25.17 14.41 16.60
C ALA A 377 25.43 13.18 17.47
N LEU A 378 24.88 13.14 18.70
CA LEU A 378 24.96 11.94 19.54
C LEU A 378 24.20 10.76 18.92
N ASN A 379 22.93 10.94 18.53
CA ASN A 379 22.12 9.88 17.92
C ASN A 379 22.77 9.31 16.64
N ARG A 380 23.39 10.18 15.84
CA ARG A 380 24.02 9.84 14.55
C ARG A 380 25.48 9.42 14.66
N HIS A 381 26.06 9.40 15.87
CA HIS A 381 27.48 9.11 16.11
C HIS A 381 28.42 10.03 15.32
N THR A 382 28.20 11.33 15.43
CA THR A 382 29.08 12.36 14.84
C THR A 382 29.59 13.36 15.89
N ALA A 383 29.19 13.22 17.16
CA ALA A 383 29.55 14.15 18.23
C ALA A 383 31.06 14.19 18.55
N ASP A 384 31.80 13.14 18.18
CA ASP A 384 33.27 13.03 18.29
C ASP A 384 34.01 13.67 17.11
N LEU A 385 33.30 13.99 16.04
CA LEU A 385 33.83 14.75 14.91
C LEU A 385 33.83 16.25 15.20
N PRO A 386 34.61 17.06 14.45
CA PRO A 386 34.48 18.51 14.50
C PRO A 386 33.03 18.94 14.27
N GLN A 387 32.55 19.97 14.97
CA GLN A 387 31.16 20.43 14.90
C GLN A 387 30.69 20.75 13.47
N SER A 388 31.59 21.22 12.60
CA SER A 388 31.30 21.46 11.18
C SER A 388 30.94 20.20 10.38
N GLN A 389 31.21 19.00 10.93
CA GLN A 389 30.91 17.71 10.33
C GLN A 389 29.72 17.01 10.98
N TRP A 390 29.16 17.56 12.06
CA TRP A 390 28.03 16.95 12.78
C TRP A 390 26.80 16.75 11.91
N GLU A 391 26.60 17.62 10.93
CA GLU A 391 25.45 17.63 10.00
C GLU A 391 25.79 17.01 8.63
N THR A 392 27.00 16.47 8.45
CA THR A 392 27.40 15.81 7.20
C THR A 392 26.76 14.43 7.09
N VAL A 393 25.72 14.30 6.27
CA VAL A 393 24.90 13.08 6.12
C VAL A 393 25.72 11.81 5.88
N SER A 394 26.80 11.90 5.08
CA SER A 394 27.65 10.74 4.79
C SER A 394 28.39 10.19 6.02
N ASN A 395 28.43 10.92 7.14
CA ASN A 395 29.06 10.51 8.38
C ASN A 395 28.09 9.83 9.36
N PHE A 396 26.78 9.88 9.11
CA PHE A 396 25.80 9.38 10.07
C PHE A 396 25.86 7.85 10.19
N TYR A 397 25.74 7.38 11.43
CA TYR A 397 25.62 5.96 11.79
C TYR A 397 26.78 5.08 11.30
N ARG A 398 27.99 5.64 11.16
CA ARG A 398 29.18 4.93 10.67
C ARG A 398 29.83 4.01 11.69
N ALA A 399 29.53 4.18 12.98
CA ALA A 399 30.04 3.36 14.06
C ALA A 399 29.01 3.26 15.19
N ALA A 400 29.21 2.25 16.05
CA ALA A 400 28.45 2.09 17.28
C ALA A 400 29.18 2.77 18.45
N PRO A 401 28.46 3.25 19.48
CA PRO A 401 27.00 3.21 19.60
C PRO A 401 26.31 4.33 18.79
N ALA A 402 25.20 4.01 18.13
CA ALA A 402 24.35 4.97 17.44
C ALA A 402 22.87 4.56 17.55
N ASN A 403 21.96 5.45 17.17
CA ASN A 403 20.53 5.15 17.11
C ASN A 403 20.18 4.35 15.84
N TYR A 404 20.42 3.04 15.89
CA TYR A 404 20.14 2.13 14.76
C TYR A 404 18.64 1.93 14.49
N TYR A 405 17.78 2.25 15.45
CA TYR A 405 16.33 2.36 15.21
C TYR A 405 16.02 3.50 14.24
N ALA A 406 16.56 4.70 14.47
CA ALA A 406 16.37 5.82 13.56
C ALA A 406 16.99 5.54 12.18
N LYS A 407 18.22 4.99 12.16
CA LYS A 407 18.89 4.58 10.92
C LYS A 407 18.02 3.67 10.06
N PHE A 408 17.36 2.67 10.66
CA PHE A 408 16.46 1.76 9.95
C PHE A 408 15.37 2.53 9.22
N TRP A 409 14.71 3.49 9.89
CA TRP A 409 13.65 4.27 9.23
C TRP A 409 14.18 5.15 8.09
N HIS A 410 15.38 5.74 8.22
CA HIS A 410 16.01 6.42 7.07
C HIS A 410 16.29 5.45 5.92
N ASP A 411 16.83 4.26 6.21
CA ASP A 411 17.19 3.28 5.18
C ASP A 411 15.98 2.79 4.37
N HIS A 412 14.77 2.87 4.92
CA HIS A 412 13.53 2.39 4.30
C HIS A 412 12.49 3.50 4.05
N ALA A 413 12.96 4.75 3.93
CA ALA A 413 12.12 5.92 3.66
C ALA A 413 12.40 6.56 2.29
N ILE A 414 11.37 7.24 1.76
CA ILE A 414 11.46 8.09 0.57
C ILE A 414 12.57 9.12 0.79
N ASN A 415 13.50 9.20 -0.16
CA ASN A 415 14.67 10.09 -0.11
C ASN A 415 15.54 9.94 1.15
N LYS A 416 15.43 8.82 1.87
CA LYS A 416 16.10 8.58 3.16
C LYS A 416 15.74 9.58 4.26
N LEU A 417 14.55 10.18 4.19
CA LEU A 417 14.05 11.12 5.18
C LEU A 417 13.12 10.42 6.17
N ALA A 418 13.44 10.48 7.47
CA ALA A 418 12.67 9.82 8.53
C ALA A 418 12.71 10.67 9.80
N TYR A 419 11.59 10.77 10.52
CA TYR A 419 11.56 11.35 11.86
C TYR A 419 11.74 10.24 12.90
N GLY A 420 12.97 9.74 13.05
CA GLY A 420 13.30 8.57 13.87
C GLY A 420 13.58 8.87 15.34
N PHE A 421 13.94 10.11 15.67
CA PHE A 421 14.13 10.61 17.03
C PHE A 421 13.85 12.13 17.06
N PRO A 422 13.61 12.77 18.23
CA PRO A 422 13.44 14.22 18.30
C PRO A 422 14.68 14.92 17.72
N TYR A 423 14.53 16.04 17.02
CA TYR A 423 15.65 16.71 16.33
C TYR A 423 16.26 15.97 15.13
N ASP A 424 15.57 14.99 14.53
CA ASP A 424 15.98 14.43 13.24
C ASP A 424 15.86 15.46 12.09
N ASP A 425 15.14 16.56 12.30
CA ASP A 425 15.04 17.70 11.38
C ASP A 425 16.36 18.49 11.25
N VAL A 426 17.32 18.30 12.17
CA VAL A 426 18.69 18.80 12.00
C VAL A 426 19.31 18.21 10.73
N ALA A 427 19.94 19.06 9.91
CA ALA A 427 20.39 18.73 8.56
C ALA A 427 19.27 18.32 7.58
N GLY A 428 18.01 18.64 7.89
CA GLY A 428 16.86 18.38 7.03
C GLY A 428 16.59 16.89 6.78
N GLN A 429 16.80 16.03 7.78
CA GLN A 429 16.66 14.57 7.61
C GLN A 429 15.31 14.00 8.06
N SER A 430 14.44 14.82 8.65
CA SER A 430 13.10 14.37 9.04
C SER A 430 12.13 14.32 7.85
N THR A 431 10.96 13.73 8.07
CA THR A 431 9.83 13.75 7.14
C THR A 431 9.04 15.05 7.20
N PHE A 432 9.62 16.11 7.77
CA PHE A 432 8.96 17.41 7.83
C PHE A 432 8.85 18.04 6.45
N ILE A 433 7.63 18.38 6.07
CA ILE A 433 7.27 19.13 4.88
C ILE A 433 6.61 20.44 5.30
N SER A 434 7.04 21.53 4.69
CA SER A 434 6.45 22.86 4.89
C SER A 434 6.34 23.57 3.55
N HIS A 435 5.14 24.02 3.21
CA HIS A 435 4.92 24.78 1.99
C HIS A 435 3.72 25.71 2.09
N ASN A 436 3.81 26.87 1.44
CA ASN A 436 2.70 27.82 1.32
C ASN A 436 1.71 27.38 0.24
N ASP A 437 0.52 27.98 0.26
CA ASP A 437 -0.53 27.80 -0.75
C ASP A 437 -0.80 26.31 -1.08
N PRO A 438 -1.03 25.47 -0.04
CA PRO A 438 -1.20 24.04 -0.24
C PRO A 438 -2.53 23.76 -0.97
N GLN A 439 -2.48 22.95 -2.01
CA GLN A 439 -3.67 22.55 -2.75
C GLN A 439 -4.29 21.29 -2.17
N TRP A 440 -3.47 20.24 -2.05
CA TRP A 440 -3.91 18.95 -1.52
C TRP A 440 -2.79 18.20 -0.81
N LEU A 441 -3.18 17.32 0.12
CA LEU A 441 -2.30 16.41 0.83
C LEU A 441 -2.82 14.97 0.68
N MET A 442 -2.04 14.10 0.06
CA MET A 442 -2.35 12.68 0.01
C MET A 442 -1.66 11.96 1.17
N ILE A 443 -2.37 11.06 1.85
CA ILE A 443 -1.85 10.27 2.96
C ILE A 443 -2.08 8.79 2.67
N ALA A 444 -1.00 8.02 2.52
CA ALA A 444 -1.05 6.59 2.28
C ALA A 444 -0.97 5.81 3.60
N VAL A 445 -1.95 4.93 3.84
CA VAL A 445 -2.01 4.04 5.00
C VAL A 445 -1.74 2.60 4.55
N GLY A 446 -0.60 2.06 4.96
CA GLY A 446 -0.10 0.76 4.50
C GLY A 446 -0.14 -0.36 5.53
N TRP A 447 -0.05 -1.58 5.03
CA TRP A 447 0.05 -2.82 5.79
C TRP A 447 1.11 -3.73 5.19
#